data_AF-A0A0F9HG68-F1
#
_entry.id   AF-A0A0F9HG68-F1
#
_cell.length_a   1.000
_cell.length_b   1.000
_cell.length_c   1.000
_cell.angle_alpha   90.00
_cell.angle_beta   90.00
_cell.angle_gamma   90.00
#
_symmetry.space_group_name_H-M   'P 1'
#
loop_
_entity.id
_entity.type
_entity.pdbx_description
1 polymer ?
#
loop_
_entity_poly.entity_id
_entity_poly.type
_entity_poly.pdbx_seq_one_letter_code
_entity_poly.pdbx_strand_id
1 'polypeptide(L)'
;MKATNKELINTYSETKSVWKTAKCFNMCGQSVHERLIRLKVEVNGTGNKWTLEGEAHLISLYRKGFERGDGKLDELVLKLGKTKAGLCKKAKILKLTTTYQRPLTQEMKIKRSLSLKKYIKENGHPKGYLGHKHNKETLRKLSKASKKAHSQRSTIKESERIMKILKTKEKNGTLYLPRDKVSWKAGWRQIGGKRKYYRSGWEANYARYLQWLKENKQIKEWEHEPKTFWFEKIKRGCRSYLPDFKVIENNGEIVLHEVKGWMDNRSKTKIKRMKKYYPNIKLIIIGKKTYKEIKNKISGMIKDWE
;
A
#
# COMPACT_ATOMS: atom_id res chain seq x y z
N MET A 1 -14.34 -65.46 -5.28
CA MET A 1 -14.00 -65.99 -3.93
C MET A 1 -13.60 -64.82 -3.05
N LYS A 2 -14.12 -64.72 -1.82
CA LYS A 2 -13.68 -63.67 -0.87
C LYS A 2 -12.37 -64.14 -0.25
N ALA A 3 -11.28 -63.40 -0.45
CA ALA A 3 -9.97 -63.71 0.15
C ALA A 3 -10.08 -63.93 1.66
N THR A 4 -9.36 -64.93 2.16
CA THR A 4 -9.29 -65.29 3.57
C THR A 4 -8.43 -64.27 4.32
N ASN A 5 -8.70 -64.05 5.60
CA ASN A 5 -7.93 -63.09 6.42
C ASN A 5 -6.42 -63.40 6.42
N LYS A 6 -6.04 -64.69 6.44
CA LYS A 6 -4.63 -65.13 6.41
C LYS A 6 -3.94 -64.81 5.07
N GLU A 7 -4.66 -64.97 3.96
CA GLU A 7 -4.15 -64.65 2.61
C GLU A 7 -3.91 -63.15 2.45
N LEU A 8 -4.84 -62.33 2.94
CA LEU A 8 -4.70 -60.87 2.91
C LEU A 8 -3.48 -60.38 3.71
N ILE A 9 -3.19 -60.99 4.86
CA ILE A 9 -2.02 -60.64 5.69
C ILE A 9 -0.72 -61.00 4.95
N ASN A 10 -0.62 -62.21 4.40
CA ASN A 10 0.58 -62.65 3.68
C ASN A 10 0.85 -61.76 2.47
N THR A 11 -0.14 -61.57 1.59
CA THR A 11 0.03 -60.71 0.40
C THR A 11 0.29 -59.25 0.79
N TYR A 12 -0.26 -58.77 1.92
CA TYR A 12 0.07 -57.44 2.42
C TYR A 12 1.52 -57.33 2.91
N SER A 13 2.04 -58.35 3.60
CA SER A 13 3.43 -58.38 4.06
C SER A 13 4.44 -58.34 2.91
N GLU A 14 4.11 -58.98 1.78
CA GLU A 14 4.91 -58.97 0.55
C GLU A 14 4.81 -57.64 -0.20
N THR A 15 3.58 -57.16 -0.45
CA THR A 15 3.36 -55.98 -1.29
C THR A 15 3.56 -54.65 -0.54
N LYS A 16 3.49 -54.67 0.80
CA LYS A 16 3.48 -53.51 1.71
C LYS A 16 2.50 -52.40 1.29
N SER A 17 1.48 -52.70 0.50
CA SER A 17 0.57 -51.70 -0.07
C SER A 17 -0.84 -52.26 -0.18
N VAL A 18 -1.76 -51.64 0.57
CA VAL A 18 -3.18 -52.04 0.62
C VAL A 18 -3.81 -52.10 -0.78
N TRP A 19 -3.48 -51.14 -1.64
CA TRP A 19 -4.03 -51.06 -2.99
C TRP A 19 -3.46 -52.12 -3.93
N LYS A 20 -2.18 -52.50 -3.77
CA LYS A 20 -1.59 -53.63 -4.51
C LYS A 20 -2.19 -54.96 -4.06
N THR A 21 -2.31 -55.15 -2.74
CA THR A 21 -2.99 -56.33 -2.15
C THR A 21 -4.43 -56.45 -2.67
N ALA A 22 -5.18 -55.34 -2.71
CA ALA A 22 -6.56 -55.33 -3.19
C ALA A 22 -6.67 -55.70 -4.67
N LYS A 23 -5.72 -55.27 -5.51
CA LYS A 23 -5.66 -55.65 -6.93
C LYS A 23 -5.44 -57.14 -7.13
N CYS A 24 -4.62 -57.79 -6.30
CA CYS A 24 -4.36 -59.24 -6.37
C CYS A 24 -5.61 -60.09 -6.11
N PHE A 25 -6.52 -59.62 -5.26
CA PHE A 25 -7.76 -60.33 -4.91
C PHE A 25 -9.00 -59.78 -5.61
N ASN A 26 -8.83 -58.85 -6.57
CA ASN A 26 -9.91 -58.13 -7.23
C ASN A 26 -10.92 -57.51 -6.24
N MET A 27 -10.40 -56.96 -5.14
CA MET A 27 -11.18 -56.33 -4.06
C MET A 27 -11.06 -54.81 -4.11
N CYS A 28 -12.02 -54.12 -3.50
CA CYS A 28 -11.89 -52.69 -3.23
C CYS A 28 -10.81 -52.45 -2.15
N GLY A 29 -9.89 -51.50 -2.38
CA GLY A 29 -8.81 -51.17 -1.45
C GLY A 29 -9.28 -50.80 -0.05
N GLN A 30 -10.42 -50.13 0.05
CA GLN A 30 -11.03 -49.77 1.33
C GLN A 30 -11.43 -51.00 2.15
N SER A 31 -11.96 -52.04 1.49
CA SER A 31 -12.36 -53.29 2.17
C SER A 31 -11.16 -54.06 2.72
N VAL A 32 -10.04 -54.05 1.98
CA VAL A 32 -8.77 -54.65 2.45
C VAL A 32 -8.20 -53.85 3.63
N HIS A 33 -8.26 -52.51 3.58
CA HIS A 33 -7.82 -51.65 4.67
C HIS A 33 -8.56 -51.92 5.98
N GLU A 34 -9.90 -51.94 5.94
CA GLU A 34 -10.75 -52.17 7.10
C GLU A 34 -10.53 -53.56 7.71
N ARG A 35 -10.33 -54.58 6.86
CA ARG A 35 -10.01 -55.94 7.30
C ARG A 35 -8.65 -56.02 7.99
N LEU A 36 -7.61 -55.42 7.42
CA LEU A 36 -6.28 -55.39 8.03
C LEU A 36 -6.27 -54.63 9.36
N ILE A 37 -7.01 -53.51 9.46
CA ILE A 37 -7.19 -52.77 10.73
C ILE A 37 -7.90 -53.64 11.78
N ARG A 38 -8.99 -54.33 11.41
CA ARG A 38 -9.73 -55.22 12.33
C ARG A 38 -8.86 -56.36 12.86
N LEU A 39 -7.91 -56.81 12.04
CA LEU A 39 -6.91 -57.84 12.38
C LEU A 39 -5.69 -57.27 13.12
N LYS A 40 -5.69 -55.98 13.49
CA LYS A 40 -4.61 -55.27 14.18
C LYS A 40 -3.26 -55.32 13.44
N VAL A 41 -3.28 -55.47 12.12
CA VAL A 41 -2.07 -55.37 11.29
C VAL A 41 -1.71 -53.91 11.10
N GLU A 42 -0.46 -53.55 11.33
CA GLU A 42 0.04 -52.21 11.06
C GLU A 42 0.07 -51.94 9.55
N VAL A 43 -1.00 -51.33 9.05
CA VAL A 43 -1.08 -50.87 7.66
C VAL A 43 -0.35 -49.53 7.50
N ASN A 44 0.44 -49.43 6.43
CA ASN A 44 1.16 -48.25 5.95
C ASN A 44 0.19 -47.04 5.80
N GLY A 45 0.07 -46.34 6.92
CA GLY A 45 -0.81 -45.21 7.20
C GLY A 45 -0.50 -44.63 8.58
N THR A 46 0.08 -45.45 9.48
CA THR A 46 0.68 -45.06 10.76
C THR A 46 1.98 -44.26 10.62
N GLY A 47 2.69 -44.35 9.50
CA GLY A 47 3.89 -43.54 9.20
C GLY A 47 3.61 -42.04 9.02
N ASN A 48 2.35 -41.62 9.06
CA ASN A 48 1.95 -40.21 9.01
C ASN A 48 1.73 -39.58 10.40
N LYS A 49 2.20 -40.25 11.46
CA LYS A 49 2.33 -39.62 12.77
C LYS A 49 3.34 -38.48 12.68
N TRP A 50 2.92 -37.32 13.19
CA TRP A 50 3.78 -36.15 13.32
C TRP A 50 4.53 -36.28 14.64
N THR A 51 5.85 -36.16 14.61
CA THR A 51 6.66 -36.06 15.83
C THR A 51 6.56 -34.63 16.37
N LEU A 52 6.68 -34.47 17.68
CA LEU A 52 6.69 -33.14 18.32
C LEU A 52 7.79 -32.24 17.73
N GLU A 53 8.96 -32.81 17.46
CA GLU A 53 10.06 -32.12 16.79
C GLU A 53 9.73 -31.71 15.34
N GLY A 54 9.03 -32.58 14.59
CA GLY A 54 8.59 -32.26 13.23
C GLY A 54 7.57 -31.12 13.19
N GLU A 55 6.67 -31.06 14.18
CA GLU A 55 5.73 -29.94 14.35
C GLU A 55 6.45 -28.66 14.75
N ALA A 56 7.41 -28.73 15.67
CA ALA A 56 8.21 -27.58 16.08
C ALA A 56 8.99 -26.97 14.91
N HIS A 57 9.62 -27.80 14.07
CA HIS A 57 10.30 -27.33 12.85
C HIS A 57 9.33 -26.66 11.87
N LEU A 58 8.13 -27.22 11.68
CA LEU A 58 7.10 -26.63 10.83
C LEU A 58 6.61 -25.28 11.35
N ILE A 59 6.34 -25.16 12.65
CA ILE A 59 5.94 -23.92 13.30
C ILE A 59 7.03 -22.86 13.15
N SER A 60 8.29 -23.24 13.41
CA SER A 60 9.44 -22.35 13.28
C SER A 60 9.58 -21.77 11.87
N LEU A 61 9.50 -22.61 10.84
CA LEU A 61 9.59 -22.16 9.44
C LEU A 61 8.47 -21.17 9.08
N TYR A 62 7.23 -21.47 9.46
CA TYR A 62 6.09 -20.60 9.15
C TYR A 62 6.13 -19.28 9.94
N ARG A 63 6.64 -19.28 11.18
CA ARG A 63 6.84 -18.06 11.97
C ARG A 63 7.97 -17.19 11.44
N LYS A 64 9.09 -17.79 11.02
CA LYS A 64 10.22 -17.07 10.42
C LYS A 64 9.84 -16.38 9.12
N GLY A 65 8.84 -16.90 8.41
CA GLY A 65 8.44 -16.42 7.10
C GLY A 65 9.41 -16.88 6.02
N PHE A 66 8.86 -17.22 4.86
CA PHE A 66 9.64 -17.70 3.73
C PHE A 66 8.96 -17.31 2.42
N GLU A 67 9.77 -17.16 1.37
CA GLU A 67 9.30 -16.72 0.07
C GLU A 67 8.87 -17.91 -0.77
N ARG A 68 7.92 -17.69 -1.69
CA ARG A 68 7.60 -18.73 -2.67
C ARG A 68 8.78 -18.87 -3.64
N GLY A 69 9.38 -20.05 -3.67
CA GLY A 69 10.51 -20.38 -4.53
C GLY A 69 11.87 -20.41 -3.85
N ASP A 70 11.94 -20.16 -2.54
CA ASP A 70 13.20 -20.14 -1.79
C ASP A 70 13.72 -21.53 -1.35
N GLY A 71 13.04 -22.60 -1.76
CA GLY A 71 13.47 -23.98 -1.47
C GLY A 71 13.28 -24.46 -0.02
N LYS A 72 13.02 -23.57 0.95
CA LYS A 72 12.99 -23.92 2.38
C LYS A 72 11.90 -24.93 2.76
N LEU A 73 10.76 -24.86 2.07
CA LEU A 73 9.69 -25.85 2.26
C LEU A 73 10.11 -27.24 1.75
N ASP A 74 10.94 -27.26 0.70
CA ASP A 74 11.40 -28.49 0.05
C ASP A 74 12.50 -29.15 0.88
N GLU A 75 13.39 -28.35 1.46
CA GLU A 75 14.35 -28.79 2.48
C GLU A 75 13.65 -29.41 3.69
N LEU A 76 12.58 -28.77 4.20
CA LEU A 76 11.82 -29.30 5.33
C LEU A 76 11.09 -30.60 4.98
N VAL A 77 10.62 -30.74 3.74
CA VAL A 77 10.02 -31.98 3.22
C VAL A 77 11.05 -33.11 3.22
N LEU A 78 12.26 -32.86 2.75
CA LEU A 78 13.36 -33.84 2.75
C LEU A 78 13.74 -34.22 4.19
N LYS A 79 13.91 -33.23 5.09
CA LYS A 79 14.28 -33.46 6.48
C LYS A 79 13.26 -34.28 7.26
N LEU A 80 11.96 -34.09 6.99
CA LEU A 80 10.89 -34.79 7.69
C LEU A 80 10.44 -36.07 6.98
N GLY A 81 10.95 -36.36 5.79
CA GLY A 81 10.48 -37.48 4.97
C GLY A 81 8.98 -37.41 4.64
N LYS A 82 8.43 -36.19 4.51
CA LYS A 82 6.99 -35.96 4.28
C LYS A 82 6.75 -35.35 2.92
N THR A 83 5.52 -35.43 2.42
CA THR A 83 5.14 -34.76 1.17
C THR A 83 4.83 -33.28 1.41
N LYS A 84 5.07 -32.43 0.40
CA LYS A 84 4.67 -30.99 0.42
C LYS A 84 3.20 -30.82 0.77
N ALA A 85 2.34 -31.68 0.21
CA ALA A 85 0.90 -31.68 0.48
C ALA A 85 0.60 -32.00 1.95
N GLY A 86 1.29 -32.99 2.53
CA GLY A 86 1.18 -33.34 3.95
C GLY A 86 1.57 -32.19 4.87
N LEU A 87 2.69 -31.51 4.60
CA LEU A 87 3.12 -30.32 5.33
C LEU A 87 2.08 -29.20 5.28
N CYS A 88 1.59 -28.86 4.09
CA CYS A 88 0.60 -27.80 3.91
C CYS A 88 -0.72 -28.13 4.64
N LYS A 89 -1.15 -29.40 4.62
CA LYS A 89 -2.34 -29.85 5.36
C LYS A 89 -2.15 -29.70 6.86
N LYS A 90 -0.98 -30.08 7.39
CA LYS A 90 -0.66 -29.91 8.82
C LYS A 90 -0.57 -28.43 9.22
N ALA A 91 0.09 -27.60 8.41
CA ALA A 91 0.18 -26.16 8.64
C ALA A 91 -1.20 -25.48 8.67
N LYS A 92 -2.14 -25.94 7.83
CA LYS A 92 -3.53 -25.49 7.86
C LYS A 92 -4.25 -25.90 9.15
N ILE A 93 -4.08 -27.15 9.60
CA ILE A 93 -4.65 -27.65 10.87
C ILE A 93 -4.13 -26.84 12.05
N LEU A 94 -2.82 -26.56 12.07
CA LEU A 94 -2.16 -25.74 13.10
C LEU A 94 -2.43 -24.23 12.94
N LYS A 95 -3.28 -23.82 11.99
CA LYS A 95 -3.62 -22.42 11.69
C LYS A 95 -2.40 -21.52 11.44
N LEU A 96 -1.31 -22.08 10.92
CA LEU A 96 -0.07 -21.37 10.58
C LEU A 96 -0.15 -20.65 9.22
N THR A 97 -1.11 -21.03 8.38
CA THR A 97 -1.30 -20.42 7.05
C THR A 97 -2.13 -19.15 7.16
N THR A 98 -1.58 -18.01 6.76
CA THR A 98 -2.34 -16.78 6.57
C THR A 98 -3.02 -16.76 5.19
N THR A 99 -4.13 -16.04 5.07
CA THR A 99 -4.91 -15.87 3.83
C THR A 99 -4.17 -15.06 2.76
N TYR A 100 -3.03 -14.45 3.12
CA TYR A 100 -2.23 -13.62 2.24
C TYR A 100 -1.27 -14.46 1.39
N GLN A 101 -1.20 -14.13 0.10
CA GLN A 101 -0.24 -14.74 -0.81
C GLN A 101 1.19 -14.40 -0.34
N ARG A 102 2.01 -15.44 -0.12
CA ARG A 102 3.43 -15.28 0.19
C ARG A 102 4.15 -14.53 -0.94
N PRO A 103 5.09 -13.62 -0.63
CA PRO A 103 5.87 -12.93 -1.66
C PRO A 103 6.69 -13.93 -2.48
N LEU A 104 6.84 -13.67 -3.77
CA LEU A 104 7.69 -14.46 -4.67
C LEU A 104 9.14 -13.97 -4.56
N THR A 105 10.09 -14.90 -4.69
CA THR A 105 11.51 -14.57 -4.85
C THR A 105 11.76 -13.71 -6.09
N GLN A 106 12.88 -12.96 -6.10
CA GLN A 106 13.25 -12.13 -7.25
C GLN A 106 13.43 -12.95 -8.53
N GLU A 107 14.07 -14.11 -8.43
CA GLU A 107 14.25 -15.04 -9.54
C GLU A 107 12.92 -15.49 -10.15
N MET A 108 11.94 -15.86 -9.31
CA MET A 108 10.61 -16.23 -9.78
C MET A 108 9.88 -15.05 -10.44
N LYS A 109 10.03 -13.83 -9.90
CA LYS A 109 9.46 -12.61 -10.52
C LYS A 109 10.04 -12.38 -11.92
N ILE A 110 11.36 -12.50 -12.05
CA ILE A 110 12.07 -12.36 -13.33
C ILE A 110 11.61 -13.44 -14.31
N LYS A 111 11.63 -14.72 -13.91
CA LYS A 111 11.19 -15.84 -14.75
C LYS A 111 9.76 -15.66 -15.24
N ARG A 112 8.84 -15.27 -14.34
CA ARG A 112 7.44 -14.99 -14.71
C ARG A 112 7.31 -13.82 -15.67
N SER A 113 8.10 -12.75 -15.47
CA SER A 113 8.14 -11.60 -16.38
C SER A 113 8.64 -12.00 -17.77
N LEU A 114 9.72 -12.78 -17.85
CA LEU A 114 10.28 -13.27 -19.11
C LEU A 114 9.30 -14.17 -19.84
N SER A 115 8.67 -15.13 -19.15
CA SER A 115 7.63 -15.99 -19.75
C SER A 115 6.45 -15.18 -20.27
N LEU A 116 5.98 -14.17 -19.52
CA LEU A 116 4.90 -13.31 -19.96
C LEU A 116 5.29 -12.47 -21.18
N LYS A 117 6.50 -11.91 -21.21
CA LYS A 117 7.03 -11.16 -22.36
C LYS A 117 7.15 -12.04 -23.60
N LYS A 118 7.67 -13.27 -23.44
CA LYS A 118 7.75 -14.26 -24.52
C LYS A 118 6.36 -14.59 -25.07
N TYR A 119 5.41 -14.90 -24.19
CA TYR A 119 4.02 -15.15 -24.57
C TYR A 119 3.40 -13.97 -25.32
N ILE A 120 3.56 -12.74 -24.82
CA ILE A 120 3.04 -11.53 -25.47
C ILE A 120 3.70 -11.31 -26.85
N LYS A 121 4.99 -11.64 -26.99
CA LYS A 121 5.68 -11.55 -28.28
C LYS A 121 5.14 -12.57 -29.29
N GLU A 122 4.85 -13.79 -28.85
CA GLU A 122 4.39 -14.90 -29.70
C GLU A 122 2.88 -14.82 -30.02
N ASN A 123 2.05 -14.46 -29.05
CA ASN A 123 0.59 -14.54 -29.13
C ASN A 123 -0.09 -13.17 -29.17
N GLY A 124 0.68 -12.08 -29.10
CA GLY A 124 0.17 -10.73 -28.93
C GLY A 124 -0.30 -10.44 -27.50
N HIS A 125 -0.52 -9.16 -27.18
CA HIS A 125 -1.03 -8.78 -25.86
C HIS A 125 -2.50 -9.23 -25.75
N PRO A 126 -2.93 -9.92 -24.67
CA PRO A 126 -4.34 -10.33 -24.47
C PRO A 126 -5.33 -9.16 -24.26
N LYS A 127 -4.92 -7.91 -24.50
CA LYS A 127 -5.80 -6.75 -24.46
C LYS A 127 -6.52 -6.67 -25.81
N GLY A 128 -7.53 -7.50 -25.99
CA GLY A 128 -8.45 -7.49 -27.14
C GLY A 128 -9.32 -6.23 -27.27
N TYR A 129 -8.87 -5.09 -26.76
CA TYR A 129 -9.58 -3.81 -26.83
C TYR A 129 -8.64 -2.62 -27.07
N LEU A 130 -7.40 -2.87 -27.49
CA LEU A 130 -6.53 -1.79 -27.97
C LEU A 130 -6.98 -1.45 -29.41
N GLY A 131 -7.46 -0.23 -29.64
CA GLY A 131 -7.87 0.24 -30.97
C GLY A 131 -9.36 0.08 -31.30
N HIS A 132 -10.12 -0.69 -30.53
CA HIS A 132 -11.57 -0.78 -30.70
C HIS A 132 -12.27 0.48 -30.15
N LYS A 133 -12.84 1.27 -31.05
CA LYS A 133 -13.76 2.35 -30.69
C LYS A 133 -15.16 1.76 -30.55
N HIS A 134 -15.92 2.19 -29.54
CA HIS A 134 -17.34 1.87 -29.48
C HIS A 134 -18.02 2.33 -30.78
N ASN A 135 -18.88 1.48 -31.34
CA ASN A 135 -19.68 1.88 -32.49
C ASN A 135 -20.61 3.07 -32.09
N LYS A 136 -21.04 3.86 -33.08
CA LYS A 136 -21.85 5.06 -32.85
C LYS A 136 -23.15 4.75 -32.08
N GLU A 137 -23.73 3.57 -32.31
CA GLU A 137 -24.95 3.13 -31.62
C GLU A 137 -24.71 2.86 -30.12
N THR A 138 -23.61 2.18 -29.78
CA THR A 138 -23.20 1.92 -28.39
C THR A 138 -22.88 3.22 -27.67
N LEU A 139 -22.20 4.15 -28.34
CA LEU A 139 -21.96 5.49 -27.80
C LEU A 139 -23.28 6.23 -27.51
N ARG A 140 -24.28 6.11 -28.40
CA ARG A 140 -25.63 6.68 -28.17
C ARG A 140 -26.33 6.01 -26.98
N LYS A 141 -26.28 4.67 -26.86
CA LYS A 141 -26.84 3.93 -25.73
C LYS A 141 -26.20 4.35 -24.40
N LEU A 142 -24.86 4.41 -24.36
CA LEU A 142 -24.10 4.88 -23.20
C LEU A 142 -24.43 6.34 -22.84
N SER A 143 -24.56 7.21 -23.85
CA SER A 143 -24.95 8.61 -23.63
C SER A 143 -26.34 8.74 -23.02
N LYS A 144 -27.34 8.02 -23.54
CA LYS A 144 -28.70 8.00 -22.98
C LYS A 144 -28.70 7.47 -21.54
N ALA A 145 -28.02 6.36 -21.28
CA ALA A 145 -27.92 5.78 -19.94
C ALA A 145 -27.25 6.73 -18.94
N SER A 146 -26.14 7.36 -19.35
CA SER A 146 -25.41 8.34 -18.53
C SER A 146 -26.27 9.56 -18.19
N LYS A 147 -26.96 10.12 -19.19
CA LYS A 147 -27.87 11.26 -18.98
C LYS A 147 -29.02 10.91 -18.04
N LYS A 148 -29.64 9.73 -18.18
CA LYS A 148 -30.69 9.23 -17.29
C LYS A 148 -30.18 9.03 -15.86
N ALA A 149 -29.00 8.44 -15.70
CA ALA A 149 -28.39 8.26 -14.39
C ALA A 149 -28.04 9.61 -13.73
N HIS A 150 -27.62 10.60 -14.52
CA HIS A 150 -27.32 11.94 -14.03
C HIS A 150 -28.59 12.73 -13.65
N SER A 151 -29.68 12.61 -14.42
CA SER A 151 -30.93 13.31 -14.10
C SER A 151 -31.61 12.75 -12.85
N GLN A 152 -31.43 11.45 -12.57
CA GLN A 152 -31.96 10.79 -11.37
C GLN A 152 -31.04 10.94 -10.14
N ARG A 153 -29.96 11.73 -10.24
CA ARG A 153 -28.92 11.82 -9.22
C ARG A 153 -29.32 12.82 -8.12
N SER A 154 -29.73 12.30 -6.97
CA SER A 154 -29.95 13.10 -5.76
C SER A 154 -28.61 13.57 -5.16
N THR A 155 -28.55 14.83 -4.75
CA THR A 155 -27.39 15.46 -4.08
C THR A 155 -27.01 14.77 -2.78
N ILE A 156 -27.98 14.22 -2.06
CA ILE A 156 -27.76 13.49 -0.79
C ILE A 156 -27.07 12.16 -1.04
N LYS A 157 -27.54 11.38 -2.03
CA LYS A 157 -26.91 10.09 -2.39
C LYS A 157 -25.48 10.26 -2.90
N GLU A 158 -25.18 11.40 -3.53
CA GLU A 158 -23.83 11.69 -4.01
C GLU A 158 -22.87 11.98 -2.84
N SER A 159 -23.31 12.71 -1.81
CA SER A 159 -22.46 13.00 -0.64
C SER A 159 -22.15 11.72 0.16
N GLU A 160 -23.14 10.85 0.35
CA GLU A 160 -22.97 9.55 0.99
C GLU A 160 -21.98 8.66 0.23
N ARG A 161 -22.09 8.64 -1.11
CA ARG A 161 -21.16 7.91 -1.97
C ARG A 161 -19.74 8.43 -1.85
N ILE A 162 -19.55 9.76 -1.89
CA ILE A 162 -18.23 10.38 -1.73
C ILE A 162 -17.64 10.03 -0.35
N MET A 163 -18.44 10.13 0.72
CA MET A 163 -18.01 9.75 2.07
C MET A 163 -17.61 8.28 2.16
N LYS A 164 -18.38 7.37 1.55
CA LYS A 164 -18.02 5.94 1.48
C LYS A 164 -16.69 5.72 0.76
N ILE A 165 -16.44 6.42 -0.34
CA ILE A 165 -15.17 6.35 -1.09
C ILE A 165 -14.00 6.84 -0.24
N LEU A 166 -14.15 7.98 0.44
CA LEU A 166 -13.11 8.54 1.31
C LEU A 166 -12.78 7.61 2.47
N LYS A 167 -13.80 7.12 3.20
CA LYS A 167 -13.63 6.13 4.28
C LYS A 167 -12.92 4.86 3.82
N THR A 168 -13.27 4.37 2.62
CA THR A 168 -12.61 3.19 2.04
C THR A 168 -11.14 3.47 1.71
N LYS A 169 -10.83 4.63 1.13
CA LYS A 169 -9.46 5.02 0.82
C LYS A 169 -8.62 5.23 2.08
N GLU A 170 -9.19 5.83 3.12
CA GLU A 170 -8.56 6.00 4.43
C GLU A 170 -8.27 4.66 5.09
N LYS A 171 -9.27 3.76 5.16
CA LYS A 171 -9.11 2.38 5.66
C LYS A 171 -8.00 1.63 4.93
N ASN A 172 -7.88 1.86 3.62
CA ASN A 172 -6.86 1.23 2.78
C ASN A 172 -5.52 1.99 2.76
N GLY A 173 -5.37 3.09 3.50
CA GLY A 173 -4.15 3.91 3.50
C GLY A 173 -3.82 4.60 2.18
N THR A 174 -4.80 4.71 1.26
CA THR A 174 -4.64 5.26 -0.11
C THR A 174 -5.32 6.62 -0.28
N LEU A 175 -5.72 7.26 0.82
CA LEU A 175 -6.37 8.57 0.80
C LEU A 175 -5.49 9.63 0.12
N TYR A 176 -4.19 9.59 0.41
CA TYR A 176 -3.18 10.42 -0.22
C TYR A 176 -2.25 9.52 -1.04
N LEU A 177 -2.29 9.67 -2.36
CA LEU A 177 -1.36 8.96 -3.24
C LEU A 177 0.06 9.53 -3.03
N PRO A 178 1.08 8.69 -2.80
CA PRO A 178 2.46 9.14 -2.85
C PRO A 178 2.74 9.66 -4.27
N ARG A 179 3.28 10.87 -4.37
CA ARG A 179 3.64 11.47 -5.66
C ARG A 179 5.15 11.34 -5.82
N ASP A 180 5.59 10.31 -6.53
CA ASP A 180 7.00 10.15 -6.88
C ASP A 180 7.40 11.18 -7.95
N LYS A 181 8.65 11.66 -7.89
CA LYS A 181 9.24 12.62 -8.85
C LYS A 181 8.63 14.03 -8.89
N VAL A 182 8.03 14.47 -7.79
CA VAL A 182 7.65 15.89 -7.67
C VAL A 182 8.87 16.76 -7.34
N SER A 183 9.02 17.88 -8.05
CA SER A 183 10.11 18.85 -7.80
C SER A 183 9.94 19.61 -6.48
N TRP A 184 8.72 19.62 -5.91
CA TRP A 184 8.45 20.20 -4.61
C TRP A 184 8.82 19.21 -3.49
N LYS A 185 9.96 19.48 -2.82
CA LYS A 185 10.48 18.72 -1.67
C LYS A 185 9.63 18.96 -0.40
N ALA A 186 8.37 18.52 -0.39
CA ALA A 186 7.54 18.56 0.81
C ALA A 186 8.06 17.54 1.85
N GLY A 187 7.94 17.86 3.13
CA GLY A 187 8.29 16.91 4.18
C GLY A 187 8.47 17.51 5.56
N TRP A 188 8.69 16.63 6.53
CA TRP A 188 9.05 17.00 7.90
C TRP A 188 10.48 17.54 7.95
N ARG A 189 10.67 18.64 8.67
CA ARG A 189 11.99 19.23 8.98
C ARG A 189 12.02 19.69 10.44
N GLN A 190 13.21 19.68 11.03
CA GLN A 190 13.45 20.23 12.36
C GLN A 190 14.21 21.53 12.20
N ILE A 191 13.58 22.65 12.56
CA ILE A 191 14.14 24.01 12.40
C ILE A 191 13.90 24.75 13.71
N GLY A 192 14.94 25.36 14.29
CA GLY A 192 14.84 26.09 15.56
C GLY A 192 14.31 25.24 16.72
N GLY A 193 14.71 23.96 16.78
CA GLY A 193 14.27 23.01 17.81
C GLY A 193 12.83 22.49 17.65
N LYS A 194 12.06 22.95 16.65
CA LYS A 194 10.67 22.52 16.42
C LYS A 194 10.57 21.66 15.16
N ARG A 195 9.90 20.51 15.26
CA ARG A 195 9.62 19.62 14.12
C ARG A 195 8.31 20.04 13.46
N LYS A 196 8.37 20.50 12.20
CA LYS A 196 7.21 20.97 11.43
C LYS A 196 7.18 20.35 10.03
N TYR A 197 5.98 20.25 9.45
CA TYR A 197 5.78 19.78 8.09
C TYR A 197 5.71 20.97 7.13
N TYR A 198 6.56 20.99 6.11
CA TYR A 198 6.58 22.03 5.08
C TYR A 198 6.06 21.47 3.76
N ARG A 199 5.23 22.25 3.05
CA ARG A 199 4.61 21.82 1.79
C ARG A 199 5.53 21.99 0.60
N SER A 200 6.63 22.75 0.74
CA SER A 200 7.65 22.89 -0.28
C SER A 200 9.05 23.11 0.29
N GLY A 201 10.09 22.83 -0.52
CA GLY A 201 11.47 23.14 -0.14
C GLY A 201 11.74 24.65 0.02
N TRP A 202 11.00 25.50 -0.70
CA TRP A 202 11.09 26.96 -0.53
C TRP A 202 10.56 27.40 0.82
N GLU A 203 9.44 26.85 1.28
CA GLU A 203 8.93 27.10 2.64
C GLU A 203 9.93 26.63 3.70
N ALA A 204 10.50 25.44 3.53
CA ALA A 204 11.51 24.92 4.46
C ALA A 204 12.74 25.83 4.54
N ASN A 205 13.30 26.24 3.39
CA ASN A 205 14.44 27.17 3.35
C ASN A 205 14.09 28.55 3.91
N TYR A 206 12.89 29.05 3.63
CA TYR A 206 12.44 30.32 4.18
C TYR A 206 12.26 30.26 5.70
N ALA A 207 11.80 29.13 6.25
CA ALA A 207 11.76 28.92 7.70
C ALA A 207 13.17 28.91 8.31
N ARG A 208 14.16 28.30 7.64
CA ARG A 208 15.58 28.38 8.07
C ARG A 208 16.09 29.82 8.04
N TYR A 209 15.72 30.59 7.03
CA TYR A 209 16.02 32.03 6.94
C TYR A 209 15.41 32.83 8.09
N LEU A 210 14.13 32.62 8.41
CA LEU A 210 13.48 33.27 9.55
C LEU A 210 14.13 32.88 10.88
N GLN A 211 14.55 31.62 11.01
CA GLN A 211 15.29 31.18 12.18
C GLN A 211 16.66 31.89 12.31
N TRP A 212 17.40 31.99 11.22
CA TRP A 212 18.66 32.74 11.17
C TRP A 212 18.45 34.23 11.50
N LEU A 213 17.37 34.86 11.01
CA LEU A 213 17.03 36.24 11.37
C LEU A 213 16.74 36.40 12.86
N LYS A 214 16.05 35.43 13.47
CA LYS A 214 15.77 35.40 14.91
C LYS A 214 17.07 35.27 15.72
N GLU A 215 17.97 34.39 15.29
CA GLU A 215 19.27 34.18 15.94
C GLU A 215 20.16 35.43 15.87
N ASN A 216 20.09 36.18 14.75
CA ASN A 216 20.77 37.46 14.57
C ASN A 216 20.01 38.67 15.13
N LYS A 217 18.95 38.44 15.92
CA LYS A 217 18.13 39.50 16.57
C LYS A 217 17.51 40.51 15.60
N GLN A 218 17.34 40.16 14.32
CA GLN A 218 16.67 41.02 13.34
C GLN A 218 15.14 40.95 13.46
N ILE A 219 14.62 39.80 13.93
CA ILE A 219 13.20 39.63 14.25
C ILE A 219 13.05 39.07 15.66
N LYS A 220 11.90 39.34 16.28
CA LYS A 220 11.60 38.86 17.64
C LYS A 220 11.22 37.38 17.62
N GLU A 221 10.24 37.03 16.79
CA GLU A 221 9.75 35.65 16.70
C GLU A 221 9.06 35.37 15.36
N TRP A 222 8.97 34.09 15.01
CA TRP A 222 8.23 33.63 13.85
C TRP A 222 7.43 32.35 14.16
N GLU A 223 6.30 32.20 13.47
CA GLU A 223 5.40 31.06 13.55
C GLU A 223 5.09 30.55 12.14
N HIS A 224 4.89 29.24 11.99
CA HIS A 224 4.51 28.61 10.71
C HIS A 224 3.06 28.13 10.82
N GLU A 225 2.26 28.45 9.80
CA GLU A 225 0.81 28.20 9.75
C GLU A 225 0.07 28.66 11.02
N PRO A 226 0.16 29.96 11.38
CA PRO A 226 -0.22 30.48 12.69
C PRO A 226 -1.73 30.40 12.97
N LYS A 227 -2.55 30.83 11.99
CA LYS A 227 -4.00 30.92 12.13
C LYS A 227 -4.66 30.97 10.75
N THR A 228 -5.83 30.34 10.66
CA THR A 228 -6.70 30.45 9.48
C THR A 228 -7.58 31.71 9.59
N PHE A 229 -7.57 32.53 8.55
CA PHE A 229 -8.45 33.68 8.36
C PHE A 229 -9.69 33.27 7.57
N TRP A 230 -10.88 33.66 8.05
CA TRP A 230 -12.16 33.28 7.48
C TRP A 230 -12.83 34.46 6.80
N PHE A 231 -13.28 34.28 5.56
CA PHE A 231 -14.00 35.29 4.79
C PHE A 231 -15.51 35.04 4.89
N GLU A 232 -16.12 35.44 6.01
CA GLU A 232 -17.50 35.10 6.36
C GLU A 232 -18.53 35.51 5.30
N LYS A 233 -18.34 36.67 4.66
CA LYS A 233 -19.25 37.18 3.63
C LYS A 233 -19.18 36.39 2.30
N ILE A 234 -18.26 35.42 2.15
CA ILE A 234 -18.11 34.63 0.94
C ILE A 234 -18.82 33.27 1.08
N LYS A 235 -19.81 33.02 0.20
CA LYS A 235 -20.61 31.79 0.20
C LYS A 235 -20.04 30.66 -0.70
N ARG A 236 -19.23 30.97 -1.72
CA ARG A 236 -18.64 29.99 -2.67
C ARG A 236 -17.16 30.27 -2.98
N GLY A 237 -16.38 29.23 -3.27
CA GLY A 237 -14.96 29.32 -3.62
C GLY A 237 -13.99 29.37 -2.42
N CYS A 238 -12.95 30.21 -2.48
CA CYS A 238 -11.94 30.31 -1.41
C CYS A 238 -12.47 31.06 -0.18
N ARG A 239 -13.05 30.35 0.79
CA ARG A 239 -13.66 30.93 2.00
C ARG A 239 -12.68 31.16 3.15
N SER A 240 -11.48 30.62 3.05
CA SER A 240 -10.45 30.77 4.07
C SER A 240 -9.06 30.92 3.45
N TYR A 241 -8.17 31.48 4.26
CA TYR A 241 -6.77 31.64 3.94
C TYR A 241 -5.91 31.33 5.17
N LEU A 242 -4.94 30.44 4.99
CA LEU A 242 -3.92 30.11 5.98
C LEU A 242 -2.59 30.58 5.40
N PRO A 243 -1.98 31.65 5.93
CA PRO A 243 -0.68 32.12 5.48
C PRO A 243 0.42 31.13 5.89
N ASP A 244 1.52 31.11 5.13
CA ASP A 244 2.64 30.20 5.41
C ASP A 244 3.36 30.57 6.72
N PHE A 245 3.64 31.87 6.94
CA PHE A 245 4.35 32.35 8.14
C PHE A 245 3.74 33.61 8.75
N LYS A 246 3.89 33.74 10.07
CA LYS A 246 3.71 34.99 10.81
C LYS A 246 5.05 35.38 11.42
N VAL A 247 5.46 36.62 11.21
CA VAL A 247 6.69 37.21 11.73
C VAL A 247 6.28 38.33 12.68
N ILE A 248 6.89 38.34 13.85
CA ILE A 248 6.79 39.39 14.84
C ILE A 248 8.09 40.18 14.74
N GLU A 249 7.98 41.39 14.19
CA GLU A 249 9.09 42.32 14.06
C GLU A 249 9.53 42.84 15.44
N ASN A 250 10.74 43.41 15.52
CA ASN A 250 11.27 43.94 16.80
C ASN A 250 10.42 45.09 17.36
N ASN A 251 9.73 45.85 16.51
CA ASN A 251 8.76 46.88 16.89
C ASN A 251 7.42 46.32 17.39
N GLY A 252 7.23 44.99 17.39
CA GLY A 252 5.99 44.33 17.78
C GLY A 252 4.95 44.23 16.66
N GLU A 253 5.23 44.75 15.46
CA GLU A 253 4.33 44.63 14.30
C GLU A 253 4.24 43.18 13.84
N ILE A 254 3.01 42.74 13.56
CA ILE A 254 2.74 41.39 13.06
C ILE A 254 2.62 41.45 11.54
N VAL A 255 3.54 40.77 10.86
CA VAL A 255 3.59 40.68 9.41
C VAL A 255 3.42 39.23 8.97
N LEU A 256 2.55 38.99 7.99
CA LEU A 256 2.35 37.67 7.42
C LEU A 256 3.22 37.51 6.16
N HIS A 257 3.99 36.44 6.07
CA HIS A 257 4.82 36.13 4.90
C HIS A 257 4.26 34.91 4.16
N GLU A 258 3.99 35.07 2.87
CA GLU A 258 3.49 34.02 1.98
C GLU A 258 4.59 33.65 0.97
N VAL A 259 5.08 32.41 1.01
CA VAL A 259 6.18 31.94 0.15
C VAL A 259 5.61 31.24 -1.07
N LYS A 260 5.60 31.91 -2.22
CA LYS A 260 4.97 31.40 -3.46
C LYS A 260 5.89 31.42 -4.67
N GLY A 261 6.13 30.23 -5.21
CA GLY A 261 6.89 30.06 -6.46
C GLY A 261 6.09 30.35 -7.73
N TRP A 262 4.79 30.04 -7.74
CA TRP A 262 3.88 30.25 -8.87
C TRP A 262 2.56 30.85 -8.41
N MET A 263 2.07 31.87 -9.13
CA MET A 263 0.88 32.64 -8.76
C MET A 263 -0.34 32.19 -9.58
N ASP A 264 -1.11 31.23 -9.06
CA ASP A 264 -2.35 30.76 -9.68
C ASP A 264 -3.57 31.67 -9.36
N ASN A 265 -4.65 31.50 -10.13
CA ASN A 265 -5.88 32.31 -9.96
C ASN A 265 -6.51 32.13 -8.58
N ARG A 266 -6.32 30.96 -7.95
CA ARG A 266 -6.80 30.69 -6.59
C ARG A 266 -6.04 31.51 -5.56
N SER A 267 -4.70 31.54 -5.64
CA SER A 267 -3.84 32.32 -4.74
C SER A 267 -4.09 33.82 -4.89
N LYS A 268 -4.17 34.32 -6.14
CA LYS A 268 -4.55 35.72 -6.41
C LYS A 268 -5.86 36.10 -5.71
N THR A 269 -6.84 35.22 -5.77
CA THR A 269 -8.16 35.43 -5.13
C THR A 269 -8.04 35.50 -3.61
N LYS A 270 -7.27 34.58 -2.99
CA LYS A 270 -7.05 34.58 -1.53
C LYS A 270 -6.35 35.85 -1.05
N ILE A 271 -5.30 36.27 -1.76
CA ILE A 271 -4.55 37.50 -1.44
C ILE A 271 -5.44 38.74 -1.54
N LYS A 272 -6.20 38.87 -2.64
CA LYS A 272 -7.16 39.97 -2.80
C LYS A 272 -8.21 39.98 -1.70
N ARG A 273 -8.71 38.81 -1.29
CA ARG A 273 -9.66 38.69 -0.16
C ARG A 273 -9.01 39.05 1.16
N MET A 274 -7.77 38.63 1.41
CA MET A 274 -7.05 38.98 2.62
C MET A 274 -6.94 40.51 2.76
N LYS A 275 -6.51 41.19 1.69
CA LYS A 275 -6.44 42.67 1.66
C LYS A 275 -7.79 43.35 1.88
N LYS A 276 -8.90 42.74 1.40
CA LYS A 276 -10.25 43.28 1.54
C LYS A 276 -10.86 43.08 2.93
N TYR A 277 -10.71 41.89 3.51
CA TYR A 277 -11.36 41.54 4.79
C TYR A 277 -10.51 41.83 6.01
N TYR A 278 -9.19 41.92 5.85
CA TYR A 278 -8.24 42.19 6.92
C TYR A 278 -7.22 43.25 6.48
N PRO A 279 -7.66 44.50 6.21
CA PRO A 279 -6.78 45.55 5.70
C PRO A 279 -5.67 45.94 6.69
N ASN A 280 -5.89 45.73 7.99
CA ASN A 280 -4.95 46.07 9.06
C ASN A 280 -3.78 45.07 9.17
N ILE A 281 -3.82 43.95 8.44
CA ILE A 281 -2.79 42.92 8.50
C ILE A 281 -1.90 43.03 7.26
N LYS A 282 -0.62 43.29 7.49
CA LYS A 282 0.38 43.38 6.43
C LYS A 282 0.73 41.99 5.92
N LEU A 283 0.52 41.76 4.61
CA LEU A 283 0.85 40.51 3.94
C LEU A 283 1.97 40.76 2.91
N ILE A 284 3.13 40.15 3.13
CA ILE A 284 4.28 40.20 2.23
C ILE A 284 4.34 38.91 1.43
N ILE A 285 4.43 39.04 0.10
CA ILE A 285 4.53 37.89 -0.81
C ILE A 285 5.99 37.70 -1.18
N ILE A 286 6.55 36.57 -0.78
CA ILE A 286 7.90 36.15 -1.15
C ILE A 286 7.79 35.37 -2.46
N GLY A 287 7.88 36.13 -3.55
CA GLY A 287 7.89 35.59 -4.91
C GLY A 287 9.25 35.03 -5.32
N LYS A 288 9.31 34.53 -6.57
CA LYS A 288 10.53 33.94 -7.15
C LYS A 288 11.74 34.86 -7.16
N LYS A 289 11.56 36.17 -7.40
CA LYS A 289 12.67 37.14 -7.43
C LYS A 289 13.27 37.32 -6.04
N THR A 290 12.45 37.71 -5.07
CA THR A 290 12.85 37.92 -3.67
C THR A 290 13.45 36.65 -3.06
N TYR A 291 12.86 35.48 -3.31
CA TYR A 291 13.41 34.22 -2.81
C TYR A 291 14.81 33.94 -3.37
N LYS A 292 15.04 34.20 -4.67
CA LYS A 292 16.37 34.04 -5.27
C LYS A 292 17.39 35.01 -4.71
N GLU A 293 17.00 36.25 -4.43
CA GLU A 293 17.89 37.24 -3.78
C GLU A 293 18.31 36.78 -2.38
N ILE A 294 17.37 36.27 -1.58
CA ILE A 294 17.66 35.70 -0.25
C ILE A 294 18.59 34.49 -0.40
N LYS A 295 18.26 33.57 -1.32
CA LYS A 295 19.09 32.40 -1.59
C LYS A 295 20.53 32.81 -1.91
N ASN A 296 20.74 33.70 -2.89
CA ASN A 296 22.08 34.06 -3.33
C ASN A 296 22.92 34.72 -2.23
N LYS A 297 22.29 35.50 -1.34
CA LYS A 297 23.00 36.20 -0.26
C LYS A 297 23.33 35.31 0.93
N ILE A 298 22.41 34.41 1.31
CA ILE A 298 22.40 33.81 2.64
C ILE A 298 22.45 32.27 2.59
N SER A 299 22.20 31.63 1.44
CA SER A 299 22.16 30.15 1.40
C SER A 299 23.47 29.48 1.83
N GLY A 300 24.61 30.13 1.63
CA GLY A 300 25.91 29.61 2.07
C GLY A 300 26.17 29.74 3.57
N MET A 301 25.42 30.61 4.25
CA MET A 301 25.57 30.88 5.69
C MET A 301 24.61 30.04 6.54
N ILE A 302 23.55 29.49 5.93
CA ILE A 302 22.52 28.72 6.62
C ILE A 302 22.75 27.23 6.40
N LYS A 303 22.94 26.50 7.50
CA LYS A 303 23.07 25.04 7.48
C LYS A 303 21.81 24.38 6.91
N ASP A 304 22.02 23.32 6.13
CA ASP A 304 20.98 22.48 5.52
C ASP A 304 20.06 23.20 4.52
N TRP A 305 20.52 24.27 3.87
CA TRP A 305 19.78 24.92 2.79
C TRP A 305 19.62 24.01 1.56
N GLU A 306 18.38 23.83 1.08
CA GLU A 306 18.00 22.88 0.00
C GLU A 306 17.87 23.46 -1.42
#